data_AF-A0A2M7PUL9-F1
#
_entry.id   AF-A0A2M7PUL9-F1
#
_cell.length_a   1.000
_cell.length_b   1.000
_cell.length_c   1.000
_cell.angle_alpha   90.00
_cell.angle_beta   90.00
_cell.angle_gamma   90.00
#
_symmetry.space_group_name_H-M   'P 1'
#
loop_
_entity.id
_entity.type
_entity.pdbx_description
1 polymer ?
#
loop_
_entity_poly.entity_id
_entity_poly.type
_entity_poly.pdbx_seq_one_letter_code
_entity_poly.pdbx_strand_id
1 'polypeptide(L)' 'MNTSEKVYNTLKISSTPLKAGEIADQSGIDKKEVDKAIKVLVNENKISSPKRCYYQAL' A
#
# COMPACT_ATOMS: atom_id res chain seq x y z
N MET A 1 -15.52 2.50 -4.61
CA MET A 1 -14.06 2.77 -4.62
C MET A 1 -13.43 1.90 -3.57
N ASN A 2 -12.64 0.90 -3.96
CA ASN A 2 -12.06 -0.05 -3.01
C ASN A 2 -10.85 0.57 -2.32
N THR A 3 -10.73 0.36 -1.00
CA THR A 3 -9.56 0.74 -0.20
C THR A 3 -8.26 0.25 -0.85
N SER A 4 -8.24 -0.99 -1.34
CA SER A 4 -7.08 -1.60 -2.00
C SER A 4 -6.65 -0.85 -3.26
N GLU A 5 -7.57 -0.30 -4.05
CA GLU A 5 -7.23 0.48 -5.25
C GLU A 5 -6.59 1.81 -4.89
N LYS A 6 -7.09 2.50 -3.85
CA LYS A 6 -6.48 3.74 -3.37
C LYS A 6 -5.07 3.49 -2.83
N VAL A 7 -4.89 2.43 -2.03
CA VAL A 7 -3.58 2.00 -1.51
C VAL A 7 -2.62 1.69 -2.66
N TYR A 8 -3.09 0.93 -3.65
CA TYR A 8 -2.29 0.58 -4.82
C TYR A 8 -1.92 1.80 -5.67
N ASN A 9 -2.87 2.70 -5.94
CA ASN A 9 -2.59 3.94 -6.69
C ASN A 9 -1.61 4.84 -5.94
N THR A 10 -1.74 4.96 -4.62
CA THR A 10 -0.80 5.73 -3.79
C THR A 10 0.63 5.17 -3.91
N LEU A 11 0.75 3.84 -3.85
CA LEU A 11 2.02 3.13 -4.03
C LEU A 11 2.57 3.24 -5.46
N LYS A 12 1.71 3.34 -6.47
CA LYS A 12 2.09 3.46 -7.89
C LYS A 12 2.53 4.88 -8.26
N ILE A 13 1.90 5.88 -7.65
CA ILE A 13 2.30 7.29 -7.77
C ILE A 13 3.60 7.54 -7.01
N SER A 14 3.80 6.85 -5.87
CA SER A 14 5.04 6.92 -5.11
C SER A 14 6.19 6.23 -5.86
N SER A 15 7.22 7.02 -6.20
CA SER A 15 8.45 6.49 -6.80
C SER A 15 9.33 5.74 -5.78
N THR A 16 9.02 5.86 -4.50
CA THR A 16 9.74 5.21 -3.40
C THR A 16 8.85 4.21 -2.67
N PRO A 17 9.41 3.11 -2.13
CA PRO A 17 8.69 2.24 -1.23
C PRO A 17 8.16 3.03 -0.04
N LEU A 18 6.88 2.88 0.30
CA LEU A 18 6.23 3.58 1.41
C LEU A 18 5.91 2.63 2.55
N LYS A 19 5.88 3.16 3.77
CA LYS A 19 5.39 2.38 4.93
C LYS A 19 3.87 2.36 4.97
N ALA A 20 3.29 1.36 5.63
CA ALA A 20 1.84 1.31 5.87
C ALA A 20 1.27 2.59 6.53
N GLY A 21 2.05 3.25 7.41
CA GLY A 21 1.68 4.54 7.99
C GLY A 21 1.64 5.66 6.96
N GLU A 22 2.69 5.79 6.14
CA GLU A 22 2.75 6.81 5.09
C GLU A 22 1.67 6.61 4.02
N ILE A 23 1.37 5.35 3.69
CA ILE A 23 0.28 5.02 2.77
C ILE A 23 -1.06 5.43 3.39
N ALA A 24 -1.28 5.19 4.67
CA ALA A 24 -2.49 5.62 5.38
C ALA A 24 -2.64 7.15 5.36
N ASP A 25 -1.56 7.88 5.65
CA ASP A 25 -1.53 9.34 5.63
C ASP A 25 -1.77 9.91 4.22
N GLN A 26 -1.12 9.36 3.20
CA GLN A 26 -1.24 9.79 1.81
C GLN A 26 -2.60 9.45 1.19
N SER A 27 -3.11 8.23 1.45
CA SER A 27 -4.38 7.77 0.89
C SER A 27 -5.60 8.25 1.67
N GLY A 28 -5.39 8.79 2.89
CA GLY A 28 -6.44 9.19 3.82
C GLY A 28 -7.27 8.00 4.31
N ILE A 29 -6.63 6.84 4.46
CA ILE A 29 -7.27 5.57 4.80
C ILE A 29 -6.84 5.15 6.19
N ASP A 30 -7.75 4.56 6.95
CA ASP A 30 -7.43 4.03 8.27
C ASP A 30 -6.33 2.97 8.17
N LYS A 31 -5.35 3.03 9.08
CA LYS A 31 -4.22 2.09 9.11
C LYS A 31 -4.67 0.64 9.12
N LYS A 32 -5.82 0.33 9.75
CA LYS A 32 -6.41 -1.04 9.73
C LYS A 32 -6.82 -1.47 8.33
N GLU A 33 -7.39 -0.56 7.55
CA GLU A 33 -7.79 -0.85 6.18
C GLU A 33 -6.59 -0.93 5.25
N VAL A 34 -5.58 -0.07 5.43
CA VAL A 34 -4.32 -0.16 4.69
C VAL A 34 -3.63 -1.50 4.94
N ASP A 35 -3.59 -1.99 6.17
CA ASP A 35 -2.97 -3.28 6.50
C ASP A 35 -3.71 -4.46 5.83
N LYS A 36 -5.05 -4.41 5.80
CA LYS A 36 -5.87 -5.38 5.04
C LYS A 36 -5.61 -5.30 3.55
N ALA A 37 -5.62 -4.09 2.98
CA ALA A 37 -5.38 -3.84 1.57
C ALA A 37 -3.98 -4.34 1.16
N ILE A 38 -2.95 -4.04 1.94
CA ILE A 38 -1.58 -4.51 1.70
C ILE A 38 -1.53 -6.03 1.68
N LYS A 39 -2.16 -6.72 2.64
CA LYS A 39 -2.21 -8.19 2.63
C LYS A 39 -2.86 -8.75 1.37
N VAL A 40 -3.98 -8.17 0.93
CA VAL A 40 -4.66 -8.56 -0.31
C VAL A 40 -3.75 -8.30 -1.51
N LEU A 41 -3.17 -7.10 -1.61
CA LEU A 41 -2.31 -6.71 -2.73
C LEU A 41 -1.01 -7.51 -2.80
N VAL A 42 -0.43 -7.90 -1.66
CA VAL A 42 0.73 -8.80 -1.60
C VAL A 42 0.33 -10.20 -2.07
N ASN A 43 -0.82 -10.72 -1.61
CA ASN A 43 -1.33 -12.01 -2.07
C ASN A 43 -1.64 -12.00 -3.58
N GLU A 44 -2.15 -10.88 -4.10
CA GLU A 44 -2.38 -10.67 -5.52
C GLU A 44 -1.11 -10.37 -6.32
N ASN A 45 0.07 -10.35 -5.69
CA ASN A 45 1.35 -9.98 -6.30
C ASN A 45 1.32 -8.61 -7.03
N LYS A 46 0.52 -7.67 -6.54
CA LYS A 46 0.47 -6.28 -7.05
C LYS A 46 1.48 -5.38 -6.36
N ILE A 47 1.85 -5.68 -5.12
CA ILE A 47 2.84 -4.90 -4.38
C ILE A 47 3.92 -5.83 -3.83
N SER A 48 5.15 -5.33 -3.76
CA SER A 48 6.30 -6.02 -3.21
C SER A 48 6.85 -5.28 -1.99
N SER A 49 7.53 -6.01 -1.10
CA SER A 49 8.14 -5.47 0.12
C SER A 49 9.67 -5.53 0.03
N PRO A 50 10.32 -4.64 -0.73
CA PRO A 50 11.79 -4.67 -0.92
C PRO A 50 12.56 -4.46 0.37
N LYS A 51 11.96 -3.77 1.36
CA LYS A 51 12.53 -3.54 2.69
C LYS A 51 11.48 -3.83 3.76
N ARG A 52 11.91 -4.25 4.95
CA ARG A 52 11.00 -4.60 6.04
C ARG A 52 10.10 -3.40 6.38
N CYS A 53 8.78 -3.61 6.33
CA CYS A 53 7.74 -2.60 6.54
C CYS A 53 7.66 -1.51 5.46
N TYR A 54 8.21 -1.75 4.27
CA TYR A 54 8.08 -0.88 3.11
C TYR A 54 7.43 -1.64 1.97
N TYR A 55 6.48 -1.00 1.31
CA TYR A 55 5.71 -1.58 0.21
C TYR A 55 5.86 -0.72 -1.03
N GLN A 56 5.94 -1.36 -2.19
CA GLN A 56 6.08 -0.72 -3.48
C GLN A 56 5.15 -1.41 -4.47
N ALA A 57 4.45 -0.65 -5.31
CA ALA A 57 3.69 -1.23 -6.41
C ALA A 57 4.66 -1.83 -7.45
N LEU A 58 4.34 -3.02 -7.95
CA LEU A 58 5.03 -3.65 -9.08
C LEU A 58 4.65 -2.99 -10.41
#